data_AF-A0A2S6CV40-F1
#
_entry.id   AF-A0A2S6CV40-F1
#
_cell.length_a   1.000
_cell.length_b   1.000
_cell.length_c   1.000
_cell.angle_alpha   90.00
_cell.angle_beta   90.00
_cell.angle_gamma   90.00
#
_symmetry.space_group_name_H-M   'P 1'
#
loop_
_entity.id
_entity.type
_entity.pdbx_description
1 polymer ?
#
loop_
_entity_poly.entity_id
_entity_poly.type
_entity_poly.pdbx_seq_one_letter_code
_entity_poly.pdbx_strand_id
1 'polypeptide(L)'
;MSELLKNRIVQAVHGSKDLKSDPQFELEMAASFRHQYSHQDLMELYIDIPIIKTDLEIKAVKVETGADIGMNAVILPGVTIGKGSVVGAGAVVTKDVPPFAIVAGVPAQFLRWREGYKPLENTNNAK
;
A
#
# COMPACT_ATOMS: atom_id res chain seq x y z
N MET A 1 35.44 0.80 -4.47
CA MET A 1 34.57 -0.31 -3.99
C MET A 1 34.72 -0.39 -2.47
N SER A 2 33.71 -0.34 -1.61
CA SER A 2 32.26 -0.39 -1.78
C SER A 2 31.64 0.03 -0.42
N GLU A 3 30.86 1.10 -0.38
CA GLU A 3 29.79 1.32 0.63
C GLU A 3 28.62 2.08 -0.04
N LEU A 4 28.51 1.92 -1.36
CA LEU A 4 27.47 2.45 -2.25
C LEU A 4 26.14 1.69 -2.15
N LEU A 5 25.88 0.97 -1.05
CA LEU A 5 24.74 0.05 -0.91
C LEU A 5 24.04 0.09 0.47
N LYS A 6 23.99 1.25 1.14
CA LYS A 6 23.09 1.42 2.30
C LYS A 6 21.82 2.15 1.86
N ASN A 7 20.79 1.35 1.56
CA ASN A 7 19.37 1.68 1.46
C ASN A 7 19.05 3.07 0.89
N ARG A 8 19.01 3.18 -0.45
CA ARG A 8 18.32 4.29 -1.11
C ARG A 8 16.82 4.16 -0.82
N ILE A 9 16.31 5.00 0.07
CA ILE A 9 14.88 5.30 0.12
C ILE A 9 14.54 5.91 -1.24
N VAL A 10 13.90 5.13 -2.11
CA VAL A 10 13.39 5.64 -3.37
C VAL A 10 12.12 6.39 -3.01
N GLN A 11 12.22 7.71 -2.89
CA GLN A 11 11.05 8.56 -2.69
C GLN A 11 10.23 8.47 -3.99
N ALA A 12 9.09 7.76 -3.93
CA ALA A 12 8.17 7.71 -5.04
C ALA A 12 7.75 9.15 -5.39
N VAL A 13 8.00 9.55 -6.63
CA VAL A 13 7.77 10.92 -7.10
C VAL A 13 6.31 11.06 -7.50
N HIS A 14 5.44 11.41 -6.55
CA HIS A 14 4.23 12.19 -6.84
C HIS A 14 4.08 13.21 -5.71
N GLY A 15 4.20 14.49 -6.06
CA GLY A 15 4.16 15.59 -5.11
C GLY A 15 2.80 15.62 -4.39
N SER A 16 2.80 15.25 -3.13
CA SER A 16 1.76 15.68 -2.19
C SER A 16 2.31 16.88 -1.44
N LYS A 17 1.74 18.06 -1.71
CA LYS A 17 1.72 19.11 -0.70
C LYS A 17 0.87 18.54 0.43
N ASP A 18 1.37 18.57 1.66
CA ASP A 18 0.54 18.35 2.85
C ASP A 18 -0.58 19.41 2.89
N LEU A 19 -1.69 19.14 2.20
CA LEU A 19 -2.94 19.85 2.37
C LEU A 19 -3.48 19.39 3.72
N LYS A 20 -3.31 20.21 4.75
CA LYS A 20 -4.00 19.98 6.02
C LYS A 20 -5.49 20.09 5.73
N SER A 21 -6.25 19.04 6.09
CA SER A 21 -7.71 19.09 6.05
C SER A 21 -8.19 20.30 6.86
N ASP A 22 -9.11 21.07 6.26
CA ASP A 22 -9.84 22.15 6.91
C ASP A 22 -11.30 21.72 6.99
N PRO A 23 -11.75 21.21 8.14
CA PRO A 23 -13.11 20.68 8.29
C PRO A 23 -14.19 21.73 8.06
N GLN A 24 -13.93 23.02 8.35
CA GLN A 24 -14.92 24.08 8.13
C GLN A 24 -15.08 24.36 6.64
N PHE A 25 -13.97 24.45 5.91
CA PHE A 25 -14.00 24.63 4.46
C PHE A 25 -14.69 23.46 3.75
N GLU A 26 -14.39 22.22 4.13
CA GLU A 26 -15.01 21.03 3.55
C GLU A 26 -16.52 20.98 3.79
N LEU A 27 -16.97 21.34 5.01
CA LEU A 27 -18.39 21.41 5.36
C LEU A 27 -19.13 22.51 4.59
N GLU A 28 -18.54 23.70 4.47
CA GLU A 28 -19.13 24.82 3.73
C GLU A 28 -19.19 24.52 2.22
N MET A 29 -18.14 23.93 1.66
CA MET A 29 -18.10 23.49 0.28
C MET A 29 -19.15 22.42 0.00
N ALA A 30 -19.29 21.42 0.87
CA ALA A 30 -20.30 20.37 0.75
C ALA A 30 -21.73 20.93 0.86
N ALA A 31 -21.95 21.90 1.76
CA ALA A 31 -23.25 22.57 1.91
C ALA A 31 -23.60 23.40 0.66
N SER A 32 -22.64 24.14 0.11
CA SER A 32 -22.79 24.88 -1.15
C SER A 32 -23.14 23.94 -2.29
N PHE A 33 -22.41 22.83 -2.45
CA PHE A 33 -22.65 21.87 -3.52
C PHE A 33 -24.01 21.17 -3.42
N ARG A 34 -24.51 20.85 -2.21
CA ARG A 34 -25.87 20.30 -2.03
C ARG A 34 -26.98 21.29 -2.39
N HIS A 35 -26.73 22.59 -2.26
CA HIS A 35 -27.70 23.61 -2.64
C HIS A 35 -27.66 23.90 -4.15
N GLN A 36 -26.50 23.73 -4.77
CA GLN A 36 -26.25 24.12 -6.16
C GLN A 36 -26.45 22.98 -7.16
N TYR A 37 -26.30 21.73 -6.71
CA TYR A 37 -26.39 20.52 -7.53
C TYR A 37 -27.42 19.56 -6.94
N SER A 38 -28.13 18.83 -7.81
CA SER A 38 -29.04 17.78 -7.35
C SER A 38 -28.24 16.59 -6.79
N HIS A 39 -28.90 15.73 -6.01
CA HIS A 39 -28.27 14.50 -5.52
C HIS A 39 -27.72 13.61 -6.65
N GLN A 40 -28.38 13.60 -7.82
CA GLN A 40 -27.92 12.88 -9.00
C GLN A 40 -26.61 13.47 -9.53
N ASP A 41 -26.55 14.80 -9.69
CA ASP A 41 -25.38 15.51 -10.24
C ASP A 41 -24.15 15.36 -9.34
N LEU A 42 -24.35 15.33 -8.02
CA LEU A 42 -23.27 15.10 -7.05
C LEU A 42 -22.72 13.67 -7.11
N MET A 43 -23.57 12.68 -7.39
CA MET A 43 -23.11 11.31 -7.61
C MET A 43 -22.35 11.18 -8.93
N GLU A 44 -22.83 11.83 -9.98
CA GLU A 44 -22.18 11.84 -11.30
C GLU A 44 -20.77 12.45 -11.20
N LEU A 45 -20.63 13.57 -10.47
CA LEU A 45 -19.34 14.21 -10.21
C LEU A 45 -18.34 13.31 -9.45
N TYR A 46 -18.83 12.41 -8.58
CA TYR A 46 -18.01 11.48 -7.81
C TYR A 46 -17.57 10.25 -8.64
N ILE A 47 -18.42 9.79 -9.57
CA ILE A 47 -18.13 8.63 -10.42
C ILE A 47 -17.07 8.96 -11.49
N ASP A 48 -17.01 10.22 -11.93
CA ASP A 48 -16.07 10.67 -12.98
C ASP A 48 -14.66 11.04 -12.46
N ILE A 49 -14.36 10.82 -11.18
CA ILE A 49 -13.03 11.05 -10.64
C ILE A 49 -12.13 9.87 -11.03
N PRO A 50 -11.15 10.04 -11.95
CA PRO A 50 -10.23 8.97 -12.28
C PRO A 50 -9.41 8.59 -11.05
N ILE A 51 -9.00 7.32 -10.93
CA ILE A 51 -8.19 6.78 -9.81
C ILE A 51 -6.95 7.64 -9.50
N ILE A 52 -6.37 8.30 -10.51
CA ILE A 52 -5.19 9.17 -10.33
C ILE A 52 -5.52 10.48 -9.56
N LYS A 53 -6.80 10.85 -9.46
CA LYS A 53 -7.31 12.04 -8.77
C LYS A 53 -8.01 11.70 -7.44
N THR A 54 -8.14 10.43 -7.08
CA THR A 54 -8.68 10.05 -5.76
C THR A 54 -7.62 10.27 -4.67
N ASP A 55 -8.07 10.56 -3.45
CA ASP A 55 -7.17 10.71 -2.30
C ASP A 55 -6.34 9.44 -2.09
N LEU A 56 -5.04 9.55 -2.33
CA LEU A 56 -4.06 8.49 -2.15
C LEU A 56 -3.36 8.70 -0.81
N GLU A 57 -3.51 7.77 0.12
CA GLU A 57 -2.68 7.74 1.31
C GLU A 57 -1.24 7.40 0.93
N ILE A 58 -0.35 8.40 0.95
CA ILE A 58 1.08 8.18 0.76
C ILE A 58 1.69 7.71 2.08
N LYS A 59 1.96 6.41 2.16
CA LYS A 59 2.68 5.76 3.27
C LYS A 59 3.91 5.04 2.75
N ALA A 60 5.01 5.14 3.49
CA ALA A 60 6.25 4.49 3.13
C ALA A 60 6.09 2.97 3.05
N VAL A 61 6.66 2.35 2.01
CA VAL A 61 6.81 0.90 1.92
C VAL A 61 8.11 0.51 2.60
N LYS A 62 8.05 -0.40 3.57
CA LYS A 62 9.23 -0.90 4.29
C LYS A 62 9.67 -2.23 3.69
N VAL A 63 10.84 -2.28 3.09
CA VAL A 63 11.44 -3.53 2.59
C VAL A 63 12.56 -3.95 3.51
N GLU A 64 12.42 -5.12 4.14
CA GLU A 64 13.42 -5.65 5.06
C GLU A 64 14.52 -6.44 4.34
N THR A 65 15.64 -6.63 5.04
CA THR A 65 16.85 -7.25 4.48
C THR A 65 16.58 -8.62 3.86
N GLY A 66 17.08 -8.84 2.65
CA GLY A 66 17.00 -10.13 1.96
C GLY A 66 15.62 -10.48 1.40
N ALA A 67 14.65 -9.58 1.46
CA ALA A 67 13.43 -9.72 0.68
C ALA A 67 13.74 -9.71 -0.83
N ASP A 68 13.05 -10.56 -1.58
CA ASP A 68 13.17 -10.69 -3.03
C ASP A 68 11.85 -10.26 -3.68
N ILE A 69 11.91 -9.31 -4.62
CA ILE A 69 10.73 -8.71 -5.25
C ILE A 69 10.81 -8.99 -6.75
N GLY A 70 9.87 -9.81 -7.22
CA GLY A 70 9.75 -10.17 -8.61
C GLY A 70 9.48 -8.98 -9.51
N MET A 71 9.91 -9.10 -10.77
CA MET A 71 9.70 -8.07 -11.79
C MET A 71 8.21 -7.69 -11.90
N ASN A 72 7.94 -6.38 -12.05
CA ASN A 72 6.59 -5.84 -12.21
C ASN A 72 5.63 -6.09 -11.02
N ALA A 73 6.14 -6.43 -9.83
CA ALA A 73 5.32 -6.43 -8.63
C ALA A 73 4.92 -4.99 -8.24
N VAL A 74 3.68 -4.82 -7.82
CA VAL A 74 3.12 -3.58 -7.29
C VAL A 74 2.91 -3.75 -5.79
N ILE A 75 3.50 -2.87 -4.98
CA ILE A 75 3.34 -2.89 -3.53
C ILE A 75 2.56 -1.64 -3.11
N LEU A 76 1.42 -1.82 -2.46
CA LEU A 76 0.59 -0.69 -2.05
C LEU A 76 1.23 0.11 -0.90
N PRO A 77 0.90 1.41 -0.77
CA PRO A 77 1.44 2.26 0.29
C PRO A 77 1.25 1.67 1.70
N GLY A 78 2.26 1.83 2.54
CA GLY A 78 2.22 1.40 3.96
C GLY A 78 2.52 -0.08 4.21
N VAL A 79 2.70 -0.89 3.16
CA VAL A 79 3.03 -2.31 3.29
C VAL A 79 4.47 -2.52 3.76
N THR A 80 4.65 -3.47 4.68
CA THR A 80 5.95 -4.03 5.07
C THR A 80 6.20 -5.36 4.36
N ILE A 81 7.32 -5.45 3.63
CA ILE A 81 7.85 -6.69 3.04
C ILE A 81 8.88 -7.27 4.01
N GLY A 82 8.49 -8.34 4.72
CA GLY A 82 9.27 -8.93 5.79
C GLY A 82 10.60 -9.54 5.34
N LYS A 83 11.53 -9.65 6.29
CA LYS A 83 12.90 -10.18 6.06
C LYS A 83 12.87 -11.50 5.31
N GLY A 84 13.68 -11.61 4.25
CA GLY A 84 13.85 -12.86 3.52
C GLY A 84 12.62 -13.36 2.75
N SER A 85 11.52 -12.60 2.72
CA SER A 85 10.29 -12.95 2.00
C SER A 85 10.49 -12.87 0.48
N VAL A 86 9.58 -13.47 -0.28
CA VAL A 86 9.60 -13.46 -1.75
C VAL A 86 8.24 -12.99 -2.26
N VAL A 87 8.25 -11.96 -3.11
CA VAL A 87 7.07 -11.48 -3.84
C VAL A 87 7.20 -11.94 -5.29
N GLY A 88 6.23 -12.71 -5.78
CA GLY A 88 6.21 -13.18 -7.17
C GLY A 88 6.12 -12.04 -8.19
N ALA A 89 6.62 -12.27 -9.41
CA ALA A 89 6.51 -11.31 -10.50
C ALA A 89 5.04 -10.97 -10.82
N GLY A 90 4.77 -9.70 -11.12
CA GLY A 90 3.41 -9.21 -11.41
C GLY A 90 2.43 -9.21 -10.23
N ALA A 91 2.87 -9.50 -9.01
CA ALA A 91 1.99 -9.55 -7.85
C ALA A 91 1.53 -8.15 -7.42
N VAL A 92 0.28 -8.02 -6.93
CA VAL A 92 -0.22 -6.77 -6.30
C VAL A 92 -0.36 -7.00 -4.80
N VAL A 93 0.61 -6.52 -4.03
CA VAL A 93 0.70 -6.71 -2.59
C VAL A 93 -0.11 -5.65 -1.87
N THR A 94 -1.21 -6.07 -1.23
CA THR A 94 -2.16 -5.18 -0.54
C THR A 94 -2.07 -5.25 0.99
N LYS A 95 -1.24 -6.14 1.54
CA LYS A 95 -1.06 -6.37 2.98
C LYS A 95 0.39 -6.72 3.29
N ASP A 96 0.80 -6.54 4.54
CA ASP A 96 2.13 -6.91 5.01
C ASP A 96 2.47 -8.37 4.69
N VAL A 97 3.71 -8.60 4.26
CA VAL A 97 4.25 -9.92 3.94
C VAL A 97 5.10 -10.39 5.12
N PRO A 98 4.75 -11.51 5.78
CA PRO A 98 5.54 -12.02 6.88
C PRO A 98 6.98 -12.39 6.47
N PRO A 99 7.96 -12.35 7.40
CA PRO A 99 9.31 -12.83 7.15
C PRO A 99 9.31 -14.24 6.56
N PHE A 100 10.14 -14.46 5.54
CA PHE A 100 10.30 -15.73 4.83
C PHE A 100 9.04 -16.31 4.17
N ALA A 101 7.95 -15.56 4.10
CA ALA A 101 6.77 -15.92 3.30
C ALA A 101 7.05 -15.77 1.80
N ILE A 102 6.42 -16.61 0.98
CA ILE A 102 6.37 -16.47 -0.47
C ILE A 102 4.93 -16.12 -0.84
N VAL A 103 4.73 -14.96 -1.48
CA VAL A 103 3.43 -14.46 -1.92
C VAL A 103 3.40 -14.20 -3.43
N ALA A 104 2.25 -14.37 -4.08
CA ALA A 104 2.07 -14.00 -5.50
C ALA A 104 0.60 -13.77 -5.85
N GLY A 105 0.32 -13.19 -7.03
CA GLY A 105 -1.02 -12.99 -7.56
C GLY A 105 -1.57 -11.57 -7.40
N VAL A 106 -2.81 -11.38 -7.86
CA VAL A 106 -3.53 -10.08 -7.84
C VAL A 106 -4.94 -10.31 -7.27
N PRO A 107 -5.19 -9.96 -5.99
CA PRO A 107 -4.23 -9.52 -4.99
C PRO A 107 -3.28 -10.66 -4.54
N ALA A 108 -2.08 -10.29 -4.09
CA ALA A 108 -1.06 -11.25 -3.66
C ALA A 108 -1.54 -12.08 -2.47
N GLN A 109 -1.46 -13.41 -2.60
CA GLN A 109 -1.81 -14.37 -1.56
C GLN A 109 -0.57 -15.13 -1.09
N PHE A 110 -0.59 -15.56 0.17
CA PHE A 110 0.40 -16.49 0.70
C PHE A 110 0.34 -17.82 -0.08
N LEU A 111 1.50 -18.25 -0.57
CA LEU A 111 1.65 -19.54 -1.23
C LEU A 111 2.24 -20.57 -0.26
N ARG A 112 3.39 -20.25 0.31
CA ARG A 112 4.15 -21.13 1.20
C ARG A 112 5.25 -20.35 1.93
N TRP A 113 5.85 -21.01 2.90
CA TRP A 113 7.09 -20.56 3.50
C TRP A 113 8.29 -20.90 2.61
N ARG A 114 9.38 -20.14 2.74
CA ARG A 114 10.69 -20.57 2.23
C ARG A 114 11.12 -21.87 2.88
N GLU A 115 11.90 -22.64 2.14
CA GLU A 115 12.40 -23.93 2.59
C GLU A 115 13.23 -23.78 3.86
N GLY A 116 13.02 -24.66 4.84
CA GLY A 116 13.69 -24.63 6.14
C GLY A 116 13.14 -23.61 7.14
N TYR A 117 12.25 -22.70 6.75
CA TYR A 117 11.58 -21.80 7.68
C TYR A 117 10.37 -22.47 8.33
N LYS A 118 10.34 -22.47 9.67
CA LYS A 118 9.15 -22.80 10.45
C LYS A 118 8.75 -21.55 11.25
N PRO A 119 7.55 -21.00 11.03
CA PRO A 119 7.05 -19.95 11.89
C PRO A 119 7.04 -20.43 13.33
N LEU A 120 7.32 -19.52 14.26
CA LEU A 120 7.06 -19.80 15.67
C LEU A 120 5.54 -19.97 15.81
N GLU A 121 5.08 -21.14 16.24
CA GLU A 121 3.67 -21.32 16.59
C GLU A 121 3.35 -20.42 17.78
N ASN A 122 2.30 -19.60 17.66
CA ASN A 122 1.79 -18.85 18.80
C ASN A 122 1.19 -19.84 19.80
N THR A 123 1.89 -20.05 20.92
CA THR A 123 1.45 -20.90 22.05
C THR A 123 0.24 -20.35 22.82
N ASN A 124 -0.48 -19.35 22.28
CA ASN A 124 -1.59 -18.67 22.95
C ASN A 124 -2.97 -19.28 22.65
N ASN A 125 -3.06 -20.41 21.94
CA ASN A 125 -4.31 -21.15 21.73
C ASN A 125 -4.34 -22.52 22.45
N ALA A 126 -3.72 -22.60 23.62
CA ALA A 126 -4.04 -23.64 24.60
C ALA A 126 -5.06 -23.09 25.61
N LYS A 127 -6.35 -23.22 25.26
CA LYS A 127 -7.45 -23.26 26.23
C LYS A 127 -8.39 -24.38 25.85
#